data_AF-A0A2U1IUK4-F1
#
_entry.id   AF-A0A2U1IUK4-F1
#
_cell.length_a   1.000
_cell.length_b   1.000
_cell.length_c   1.000
_cell.angle_alpha   90.00
_cell.angle_beta   90.00
_cell.angle_gamma   90.00
#
_symmetry.space_group_name_H-M   'P 1'
#
loop_
_entity.id
_entity.type
_entity.pdbx_description
1 polymer ?
#
loop_
_entity_poly.entity_id
_entity_poly.type
_entity_poly.pdbx_seq_one_letter_code
_entity_poly.pdbx_strand_id
1 'polypeptide(L)'
;MQAPLQNVQSELFDIPIKEILSNTSTLANYPEKSNSLYKVEPSSDICPKEQTNPETNGFRYLNEVKNYYKNVIKFKEASSLIDLETVSCHKSSFIVNGIPNNSVFLRGVNVGGNCKIPYSTESCGGYEKLCFKNHKNVSFVNKPFPLSEANEHFQRLKSWGLTFIRLLVPWEALEHAGPGIYDYEYIEYLKRLLEIMEANGLKCMIDPHQDMWSRFSGGSGAPGWTLEAVGFDLANFTETGAAYIHDEKYAPNQKAPKMRWITNSTKLVTSTMFTLFFGGRVFAPNMKVDNKNIQDYLQDHYINCYKNLAIELKDSKAVLGFESMNEPEAGYIGMSNLKKYKGKHHMFLGEAPSPVQQYALGSGQKIKVSNYKEFGIIPSIKFGRKLVNKKKKSVWRSGYDCIWKQHGVWKLNGKTPKLLQHDYFCKNIDNKPTSPHNRVTYFNQNFYKQFLQKYTESIKQINTKWLLFIEPMPNTEPPKLSPQEKDNFGNLVYSPH
;
A
#
# COMPACT_ATOMS: atom_id res chain seq x y z
N MET A 1 -5.52 -40.73 34.23
CA MET A 1 -4.45 -40.26 35.13
C MET A 1 -4.04 -38.88 34.66
N GLN A 2 -4.48 -37.86 35.39
CA GLN A 2 -4.00 -36.48 35.29
C GLN A 2 -2.66 -36.33 36.02
N ALA A 3 -1.78 -35.48 35.49
CA ALA A 3 -0.89 -34.51 36.17
C ALA A 3 0.40 -34.26 35.35
N PRO A 4 1.09 -33.12 35.49
CA PRO A 4 0.56 -31.75 35.52
C PRO A 4 1.37 -30.76 34.64
N LEU A 5 0.77 -29.60 34.37
CA LEU A 5 1.41 -28.37 33.88
C LEU A 5 2.48 -27.89 34.86
N GLN A 6 3.69 -27.60 34.38
CA GLN A 6 4.69 -26.81 35.09
C GLN A 6 4.91 -25.47 34.40
N ASN A 7 4.63 -24.41 35.15
CA ASN A 7 5.03 -23.04 34.91
C ASN A 7 6.56 -22.93 34.79
N VAL A 8 7.03 -22.21 33.78
CA VAL A 8 8.34 -21.57 33.83
C VAL A 8 8.12 -20.08 33.57
N GLN A 9 8.21 -19.32 34.66
CA GLN A 9 8.41 -17.87 34.64
C GLN A 9 9.75 -17.57 33.96
N SER A 10 9.79 -16.56 33.10
CA SER A 10 11.02 -15.84 32.79
C SER A 10 10.80 -14.36 33.08
N GLU A 11 11.37 -13.94 34.21
CA GLU A 11 11.66 -12.57 34.58
C GLU A 11 12.46 -11.87 33.46
N LEU A 12 12.16 -10.59 33.18
CA LEU A 12 13.15 -9.51 33.00
C LEU A 12 12.49 -8.18 32.58
N PHE A 13 12.80 -7.15 33.38
CA PHE A 13 12.66 -5.69 33.18
C PHE A 13 11.38 -4.99 33.67
N ASP A 14 11.27 -4.88 35.00
CA ASP A 14 10.80 -3.66 35.66
C ASP A 14 12.00 -2.71 35.84
N ILE A 15 11.91 -1.48 35.32
CA ILE A 15 12.81 -0.37 35.69
C ILE A 15 11.95 0.76 36.28
N PRO A 16 12.23 1.23 37.52
CA PRO A 16 11.48 2.32 38.12
C PRO A 16 11.75 3.66 37.44
N ILE A 17 10.68 4.43 37.20
CA ILE A 17 10.70 5.82 36.76
C ILE A 17 11.31 6.68 37.88
N LYS A 18 12.63 6.80 37.93
CA LYS A 18 13.34 7.86 38.68
C LYS A 18 14.74 8.24 38.18
N GLU A 19 15.24 7.63 37.09
CA GLU A 19 16.64 7.85 36.62
C GLU A 19 16.79 8.53 35.23
N ILE A 20 15.75 9.22 34.72
CA ILE A 20 15.82 9.91 33.41
C ILE A 20 16.07 11.43 33.53
N LEU A 21 16.18 12.01 34.73
CA LEU A 21 16.28 13.47 34.91
C LEU A 21 17.65 14.02 35.38
N SER A 22 18.77 13.30 35.24
CA SER A 22 20.07 13.80 35.75
C SER A 22 21.25 13.88 34.77
N ASN A 23 21.09 13.64 33.47
CA ASN A 23 22.24 13.65 32.53
C ASN A 23 22.08 14.63 31.35
N THR A 24 21.63 15.86 31.61
CA THR A 24 21.74 16.99 30.67
C THR A 24 22.84 17.97 31.11
N SER A 25 24.10 17.53 31.14
CA SER A 25 25.26 18.44 31.18
C SER A 25 26.56 17.64 31.07
N THR A 26 26.97 17.26 29.86
CA THR A 26 28.37 16.96 29.49
C THR A 26 28.38 16.45 28.07
N LEU A 27 28.63 17.35 27.11
CA LEU A 27 29.27 17.08 25.81
C LEU A 27 29.42 18.43 25.08
N ALA A 28 30.17 19.32 25.71
CA ALA A 28 30.82 20.45 25.08
C ALA A 28 32.30 20.38 25.45
N ASN A 29 33.17 20.54 24.46
CA ASN A 29 34.65 20.64 24.48
C ASN A 29 35.42 19.41 23.96
N TYR A 30 35.95 19.54 22.74
CA TYR A 30 37.36 19.29 22.34
C TYR A 30 37.55 19.85 20.90
N PRO A 31 38.78 20.19 20.42
CA PRO A 31 39.13 21.55 19.96
C PRO A 31 39.49 21.65 18.47
N GLU A 32 39.49 22.87 17.94
CA GLU A 32 40.00 23.24 16.60
C GLU A 32 41.54 23.35 16.54
N LYS A 33 42.12 22.89 15.40
CA LYS A 33 43.34 23.36 14.68
C LYS A 33 43.65 22.35 13.57
N SER A 34 44.05 22.64 12.33
CA SER A 34 44.16 23.86 11.49
C SER A 34 44.59 23.44 10.07
N ASN A 35 44.01 24.06 9.03
CA ASN A 35 44.56 24.44 7.71
C ASN A 35 45.53 23.51 6.92
N SER A 36 45.26 23.29 5.62
CA SER A 36 45.68 24.24 4.57
C SER A 36 45.47 23.74 3.10
N LEU A 37 45.24 24.72 2.21
CA LEU A 37 45.51 24.79 0.75
C LEU A 37 44.41 24.42 -0.30
N TYR A 38 43.60 25.45 -0.68
CA TYR A 38 43.28 26.03 -2.03
C TYR A 38 43.25 25.13 -3.31
N LYS A 39 42.42 25.30 -4.37
CA LYS A 39 41.27 26.15 -4.81
C LYS A 39 40.81 25.66 -6.23
N VAL A 40 39.78 26.30 -6.84
CA VAL A 40 39.27 26.27 -8.26
C VAL A 40 38.06 25.32 -8.51
N GLU A 41 36.81 25.74 -8.29
CA GLU A 41 35.84 26.57 -9.08
C GLU A 41 34.83 25.73 -9.92
N PRO A 42 33.50 25.89 -9.72
CA PRO A 42 32.52 25.63 -10.75
C PRO A 42 32.06 26.96 -11.38
N SER A 43 32.21 27.01 -12.70
CA SER A 43 31.74 28.06 -13.60
C SER A 43 30.25 28.35 -13.45
N SER A 44 29.95 29.64 -13.54
CA SER A 44 28.63 30.23 -13.74
C SER A 44 27.95 29.68 -14.99
N ASP A 45 26.62 29.47 -14.95
CA ASP A 45 25.69 30.37 -15.66
C ASP A 45 24.21 29.93 -15.59
N ILE A 46 23.37 30.96 -15.49
CA ILE A 46 21.90 31.04 -15.67
C ILE A 46 20.99 30.65 -14.49
N CYS A 47 20.94 31.53 -13.48
CA CYS A 47 19.66 31.98 -12.89
C CYS A 47 19.82 33.47 -12.51
N PRO A 48 18.84 34.36 -12.76
CA PRO A 48 19.05 35.81 -12.68
C PRO A 48 19.34 36.25 -11.24
N LYS A 49 20.33 37.13 -11.07
CA LYS A 49 20.58 37.83 -9.80
C LYS A 49 19.48 38.85 -9.58
N GLU A 50 18.51 38.55 -8.72
CA GLU A 50 17.81 39.57 -7.95
C GLU A 50 18.52 39.72 -6.60
N GLN A 51 19.13 40.89 -6.38
CA GLN A 51 19.65 41.31 -5.10
C GLN A 51 18.48 41.41 -4.11
N THR A 52 18.39 40.52 -3.13
CA THR A 52 17.45 40.70 -2.01
C THR A 52 18.08 40.33 -0.66
N ASN A 53 17.78 41.18 0.31
CA ASN A 53 18.43 41.33 1.61
C ASN A 53 17.96 40.21 2.60
N PRO A 54 18.87 39.42 3.22
CA PRO A 54 18.52 38.26 4.05
C PRO A 54 17.60 38.55 5.25
N GLU A 55 17.58 39.78 5.77
CA GLU A 55 16.81 40.13 6.96
C GLU A 55 15.30 40.31 6.68
N THR A 56 14.91 40.53 5.42
CA THR A 56 13.49 40.79 5.06
C THR A 56 12.67 39.53 4.79
N ASN A 57 13.30 38.41 4.40
CA ASN A 57 12.60 37.15 4.07
C ASN A 57 12.30 36.27 5.29
N GLY A 58 13.11 36.32 6.35
CA GLY A 58 12.81 35.61 7.60
C GLY A 58 11.53 36.12 8.26
N PHE A 59 11.31 37.44 8.25
CA PHE A 59 10.09 38.06 8.74
C PHE A 59 8.88 37.84 7.82
N ARG A 60 9.08 37.75 6.49
CA ARG A 60 7.99 37.50 5.55
C ARG A 60 7.45 36.07 5.68
N TYR A 61 8.33 35.07 5.83
CA TYR A 61 7.92 33.68 6.05
C TYR A 61 7.27 33.48 7.43
N LEU A 62 7.82 34.10 8.49
CA LEU A 62 7.20 34.10 9.82
C LEU A 62 5.86 34.85 9.87
N ASN A 63 5.71 35.94 9.11
CA ASN A 63 4.45 36.68 9.03
C ASN A 63 3.42 35.97 8.13
N GLU A 64 3.83 35.25 7.09
CA GLU A 64 2.94 34.42 6.27
C GLU A 64 2.45 33.19 7.06
N VAL A 65 3.34 32.54 7.82
CA VAL A 65 2.96 31.45 8.75
C VAL A 65 2.08 32.01 9.88
N LYS A 66 2.43 33.15 10.49
CA LYS A 66 1.59 33.79 11.51
C LYS A 66 0.26 34.29 10.96
N ASN A 67 0.17 34.73 9.71
CA ASN A 67 -1.07 35.13 9.05
C ASN A 67 -1.92 33.93 8.65
N TYR A 68 -1.29 32.81 8.25
CA TYR A 68 -1.95 31.51 8.11
C TYR A 68 -2.61 31.10 9.43
N TYR A 69 -1.92 31.28 10.56
CA TYR A 69 -2.46 30.99 11.90
C TYR A 69 -3.42 32.07 12.47
N LYS A 70 -3.32 33.34 12.05
CA LYS A 70 -4.22 34.43 12.49
C LYS A 70 -5.61 34.35 11.86
N ASN A 71 -5.71 33.79 10.65
CA ASN A 71 -6.98 33.53 9.96
C ASN A 71 -7.49 32.10 10.17
N VAL A 72 -6.94 31.38 11.17
CA VAL A 72 -7.47 30.08 11.58
C VAL A 72 -8.89 30.30 12.09
N ILE A 73 -9.85 29.92 11.24
CA ILE A 73 -11.17 29.48 11.65
C ILE A 73 -10.95 28.69 12.94
N LYS A 74 -11.51 29.12 14.07
CA LYS A 74 -11.36 28.40 15.35
C LYS A 74 -11.94 27.00 15.17
N PHE A 75 -11.10 26.05 14.79
CA PHE A 75 -11.48 24.67 14.67
C PHE A 75 -11.59 24.12 16.08
N LYS A 76 -12.73 23.51 16.39
CA LYS A 76 -12.86 22.73 17.60
C LYS A 76 -12.31 21.34 17.30
N GLU A 77 -11.28 20.94 18.03
CA GLU A 77 -10.89 19.53 18.03
C GLU A 77 -12.04 18.72 18.63
N ALA A 78 -12.45 17.65 17.95
CA ALA A 78 -13.50 16.79 18.48
C ALA A 78 -12.95 16.06 19.71
N SER A 79 -13.50 16.33 20.88
CA SER A 79 -13.18 15.62 22.12
C SER A 79 -13.80 14.22 22.18
N SER A 80 -14.85 14.00 21.39
CA SER A 80 -15.53 12.72 21.15
C SER A 80 -16.31 12.83 19.85
N LEU A 81 -16.45 11.71 19.13
CA LEU A 81 -17.33 11.62 17.96
C LEU A 81 -18.66 10.92 18.29
N ILE A 82 -18.90 10.58 19.57
CA ILE A 82 -20.07 9.80 19.99
C ILE A 82 -21.41 10.50 19.67
N ASP A 83 -21.45 11.83 19.86
CA ASP A 83 -22.65 12.66 19.64
C ASP A 83 -22.70 13.27 18.23
N LEU A 84 -21.78 12.87 17.35
CA LEU A 84 -21.72 13.36 15.98
C LEU A 84 -22.40 12.34 15.07
N GLU A 85 -23.69 12.59 14.79
CA GLU A 85 -24.52 11.72 13.96
C GLU A 85 -24.10 11.77 12.49
N THR A 86 -23.57 12.90 12.02
CA THR A 86 -23.12 13.05 10.63
C THR A 86 -21.86 13.91 10.55
N VAL A 87 -20.82 13.37 9.93
CA VAL A 87 -19.68 14.13 9.41
C VAL A 87 -19.80 14.17 7.89
N SER A 88 -19.76 15.35 7.29
CA SER A 88 -19.76 15.55 5.84
C SER A 88 -18.56 16.38 5.40
N CYS A 89 -18.15 16.24 4.14
CA CYS A 89 -17.08 17.06 3.57
C CYS A 89 -17.69 18.31 2.90
N HIS A 90 -17.19 19.49 3.21
CA HIS A 90 -17.51 20.72 2.48
C HIS A 90 -16.25 21.54 2.24
N LYS A 91 -15.90 21.71 0.96
CA LYS A 91 -14.63 22.31 0.51
C LYS A 91 -13.43 21.59 1.14
N SER A 92 -12.72 22.24 2.05
CA SER A 92 -11.52 21.74 2.72
C SER A 92 -11.76 21.39 4.19
N SER A 93 -13.01 21.29 4.63
CA SER A 93 -13.38 21.09 6.03
C SER A 93 -14.35 19.93 6.21
N PHE A 94 -14.19 19.18 7.30
CA PHE A 94 -15.23 18.27 7.79
C PHE A 94 -16.24 19.07 8.61
N ILE A 95 -17.50 19.05 8.20
CA ILE A 95 -18.60 19.71 8.88
C ILE A 95 -19.42 18.67 9.63
N VAL A 96 -19.85 19.04 10.84
CA VAL A 96 -20.63 18.19 11.72
C VAL A 96 -22.08 18.65 11.78
N ASN A 97 -23.00 17.69 11.74
CA ASN A 97 -24.46 17.90 11.84
C ASN A 97 -25.04 18.86 10.78
N GLY A 98 -24.35 19.02 9.65
CA GLY A 98 -24.75 19.95 8.59
C GLY A 98 -24.73 21.43 9.01
N ILE A 99 -24.19 21.78 10.17
CA ILE A 99 -24.15 23.15 10.68
C ILE A 99 -22.95 23.87 10.05
N PRO A 100 -23.15 24.85 9.17
CA PRO A 100 -22.05 25.61 8.59
C PRO A 100 -21.21 26.27 9.71
N ASN A 101 -19.89 26.17 9.62
CA ASN A 101 -18.90 26.62 10.62
C ASN A 101 -18.69 25.72 11.86
N ASN A 102 -19.38 24.58 11.98
CA ASN A 102 -19.04 23.55 12.98
C ASN A 102 -18.01 22.56 12.40
N SER A 103 -16.80 23.07 12.14
CA SER A 103 -15.71 22.29 11.54
C SER A 103 -14.97 21.47 12.58
N VAL A 104 -14.64 20.21 12.26
CA VAL A 104 -13.83 19.32 13.10
C VAL A 104 -12.57 18.84 12.40
N PHE A 105 -11.56 18.48 13.19
CA PHE A 105 -10.41 17.72 12.74
C PHE A 105 -10.55 16.26 13.15
N LEU A 106 -10.37 15.37 12.18
CA LEU A 106 -10.26 13.93 12.44
C LEU A 106 -8.79 13.65 12.78
N ARG A 107 -8.48 13.46 14.07
CA ARG A 107 -7.16 13.04 14.54
C ARG A 107 -7.21 11.57 14.94
N GLY A 108 -6.31 10.79 14.38
CA GLY A 108 -6.41 9.35 14.47
C GLY A 108 -5.12 8.60 14.21
N VAL A 109 -5.24 7.28 14.24
CA VAL A 109 -4.15 6.34 13.97
C VAL A 109 -4.60 5.23 13.05
N ASN A 110 -3.64 4.60 12.37
CA ASN A 110 -3.84 3.31 11.74
C ASN A 110 -3.92 2.24 12.83
N VAL A 111 -5.01 1.49 12.87
CA VAL A 111 -5.10 0.26 13.67
C VAL A 111 -5.08 -0.89 12.68
N GLY A 112 -3.90 -1.51 12.50
CA GLY A 112 -3.82 -2.52 11.45
C GLY A 112 -2.52 -3.25 11.17
N GLY A 113 -1.39 -2.95 11.84
CA GLY A 113 -0.15 -3.72 11.64
C GLY A 113 -0.36 -5.23 11.78
N ASN A 114 -1.17 -5.64 12.75
CA ASN A 114 -1.53 -7.04 12.97
C ASN A 114 -2.62 -7.56 12.02
N CYS A 115 -3.43 -6.69 11.37
CA CYS A 115 -4.51 -7.08 10.47
C CYS A 115 -4.03 -7.62 9.12
N LYS A 116 -2.79 -7.33 8.73
CA LYS A 116 -2.27 -7.57 7.39
C LYS A 116 -2.10 -9.05 7.03
N ILE A 117 -2.02 -9.92 8.03
CA ILE A 117 -1.70 -11.35 7.84
C ILE A 117 -2.62 -12.20 8.71
N PRO A 118 -3.16 -13.30 8.19
CA PRO A 118 -4.09 -14.13 8.95
C PRO A 118 -3.42 -14.89 10.11
N TYR A 119 -4.25 -15.41 11.00
CA TYR A 119 -3.89 -16.60 11.77
C TYR A 119 -3.91 -17.83 10.88
N SER A 120 -2.96 -18.74 11.09
CA SER A 120 -3.05 -20.06 10.49
C SER A 120 -3.67 -21.04 11.46
N THR A 121 -4.59 -21.86 10.94
CA THR A 121 -5.11 -23.05 11.62
C THR A 121 -4.12 -24.23 11.56
N GLU A 122 -3.08 -24.12 10.72
CA GLU A 122 -1.97 -25.07 10.59
C GLU A 122 -0.64 -24.40 10.98
N SER A 123 0.46 -25.14 11.11
CA SER A 123 1.79 -24.57 11.45
C SER A 123 2.41 -23.64 10.37
N CYS A 124 1.61 -23.10 9.45
CA CYS A 124 2.03 -22.31 8.29
C CYS A 124 0.96 -21.28 7.89
N GLY A 125 1.24 -19.98 7.97
CA GLY A 125 0.35 -18.91 7.48
C GLY A 125 0.70 -17.50 7.93
N GLY A 126 1.66 -17.36 8.86
CA GLY A 126 2.39 -16.10 9.05
C GLY A 126 3.42 -15.87 7.94
N TYR A 127 4.08 -14.69 7.95
CA TYR A 127 5.22 -14.42 7.06
C TYR A 127 6.31 -15.49 7.18
N GLU A 128 6.43 -16.10 8.36
CA GLU A 128 7.47 -17.08 8.69
C GLU A 128 7.41 -18.38 7.90
N LYS A 129 6.21 -18.76 7.47
CA LYS A 129 6.02 -19.98 6.68
C LYS A 129 4.72 -19.87 5.90
N LEU A 130 4.81 -19.36 4.68
CA LEU A 130 3.64 -19.27 3.80
C LEU A 130 3.16 -20.67 3.39
N CYS A 131 1.88 -20.96 3.63
CA CYS A 131 1.24 -22.16 3.12
C CYS A 131 0.73 -21.91 1.70
N PHE A 132 1.48 -22.35 0.68
CA PHE A 132 1.04 -22.22 -0.72
C PHE A 132 -0.08 -23.17 -1.11
N LYS A 133 -0.21 -24.33 -0.45
CA LYS A 133 -1.20 -25.34 -0.81
C LYS A 133 -2.55 -25.13 -0.12
N ASN A 134 -2.53 -24.64 1.12
CA ASN A 134 -3.71 -24.42 1.95
C ASN A 134 -3.95 -22.92 2.23
N HIS A 135 -3.59 -22.05 1.27
CA HIS A 135 -3.68 -20.60 1.47
C HIS A 135 -5.12 -20.09 1.68
N LYS A 136 -6.10 -20.90 1.30
CA LYS A 136 -7.54 -20.64 1.39
C LYS A 136 -8.16 -21.05 2.73
N ASN A 137 -7.42 -21.65 3.65
CA ASN A 137 -7.91 -22.04 4.97
C ASN A 137 -7.17 -21.21 6.03
N VAL A 138 -7.64 -19.98 6.22
CA VAL A 138 -7.01 -18.99 7.09
C VAL A 138 -8.09 -18.23 7.84
N SER A 139 -7.76 -17.60 8.97
CA SER A 139 -8.73 -16.78 9.69
C SER A 139 -8.16 -15.42 10.05
N PHE A 140 -8.98 -14.39 9.92
CA PHE A 140 -8.67 -13.03 10.38
C PHE A 140 -9.47 -12.62 11.62
N VAL A 141 -10.31 -13.52 12.16
CA VAL A 141 -11.02 -13.29 13.43
C VAL A 141 -10.01 -12.97 14.53
N ASN A 142 -10.32 -12.00 15.39
CA ASN A 142 -9.42 -11.46 16.43
C ASN A 142 -8.22 -10.64 15.90
N LYS A 143 -8.29 -10.13 14.68
CA LYS A 143 -7.34 -9.15 14.13
C LYS A 143 -8.03 -7.78 14.06
N PRO A 144 -7.47 -6.68 14.58
CA PRO A 144 -6.09 -6.48 15.08
C PRO A 144 -5.78 -7.12 16.45
N PHE A 145 -6.80 -7.42 17.26
CA PHE A 145 -6.70 -8.01 18.59
C PHE A 145 -8.03 -8.67 19.00
N PRO A 146 -8.05 -9.57 20.00
CA PRO A 146 -9.28 -10.19 20.50
C PRO A 146 -10.31 -9.17 21.02
N LEU A 147 -11.61 -9.51 20.90
CA LEU A 147 -12.69 -8.64 21.39
C LEU A 147 -12.60 -8.33 22.89
N SER A 148 -12.06 -9.25 23.69
CA SER A 148 -11.84 -9.06 25.14
C SER A 148 -10.85 -7.94 25.46
N GLU A 149 -9.92 -7.65 24.55
CA GLU A 149 -8.89 -6.60 24.71
C GLU A 149 -9.30 -5.28 24.04
N ALA A 150 -10.33 -5.30 23.19
CA ALA A 150 -10.71 -4.18 22.36
C ALA A 150 -11.07 -2.92 23.15
N ASN A 151 -11.81 -3.07 24.25
CA ASN A 151 -12.18 -1.94 25.09
C ASN A 151 -10.96 -1.24 25.69
N GLU A 152 -9.99 -2.00 26.21
CA GLU A 152 -8.75 -1.44 26.77
C GLU A 152 -7.95 -0.67 25.71
N HIS A 153 -7.80 -1.25 24.51
CA HIS A 153 -7.09 -0.59 23.41
C HIS A 153 -7.79 0.71 22.97
N PHE A 154 -9.11 0.70 22.82
CA PHE A 154 -9.85 1.90 22.43
C PHE A 154 -9.87 2.97 23.51
N GLN A 155 -9.99 2.60 24.79
CA GLN A 155 -9.85 3.54 25.90
C GLN A 155 -8.45 4.17 25.93
N ARG A 156 -7.40 3.39 25.65
CA ARG A 156 -6.03 3.91 25.54
C ARG A 156 -5.90 4.94 24.42
N LEU A 157 -6.39 4.64 23.22
CA LEU A 157 -6.35 5.60 22.10
C LEU A 157 -7.13 6.87 22.43
N LYS A 158 -8.30 6.74 23.05
CA LYS A 158 -9.11 7.89 23.50
C LYS A 158 -8.38 8.73 24.54
N SER A 159 -7.67 8.10 25.49
CA SER A 159 -6.88 8.80 26.52
C SER A 159 -5.74 9.64 25.93
N TRP A 160 -5.26 9.28 24.74
CA TRP A 160 -4.28 10.07 23.98
C TRP A 160 -4.91 11.22 23.18
N GLY A 161 -6.23 11.42 23.30
CA GLY A 161 -6.98 12.45 22.57
C GLY A 161 -7.32 12.07 21.12
N LEU A 162 -7.17 10.81 20.74
CA LEU A 162 -7.54 10.32 19.40
C LEU A 162 -9.02 10.01 19.35
N THR A 163 -9.66 10.35 18.23
CA THR A 163 -11.10 10.11 18.02
C THR A 163 -11.42 9.34 16.76
N PHE A 164 -10.45 9.20 15.86
CA PHE A 164 -10.61 8.57 14.56
C PHE A 164 -9.63 7.41 14.36
N ILE A 165 -10.06 6.37 13.65
CA ILE A 165 -9.26 5.19 13.35
C ILE A 165 -9.28 4.91 11.85
N ARG A 166 -8.11 4.70 11.24
CA ARG A 166 -8.01 4.01 9.94
C ARG A 166 -7.98 2.51 10.22
N LEU A 167 -9.10 1.83 10.02
CA LEU A 167 -9.24 0.40 10.33
C LEU A 167 -8.90 -0.42 9.10
N LEU A 168 -7.75 -1.10 9.13
CA LEU A 168 -7.27 -1.90 8.01
C LEU A 168 -8.10 -3.17 7.88
N VAL A 169 -8.70 -3.36 6.71
CA VAL A 169 -9.44 -4.55 6.31
C VAL A 169 -8.92 -5.02 4.96
N PRO A 170 -7.94 -5.95 4.94
CA PRO A 170 -7.43 -6.50 3.68
C PRO A 170 -8.48 -7.30 2.92
N TRP A 171 -8.38 -7.36 1.59
CA TRP A 171 -9.30 -8.14 0.75
C TRP A 171 -9.27 -9.64 1.11
N GLU A 172 -8.10 -10.19 1.41
CA GLU A 172 -7.94 -11.57 1.86
C GLU A 172 -8.77 -11.85 3.12
N ALA A 173 -8.92 -10.89 4.03
CA ALA A 173 -9.73 -11.07 5.23
C ALA A 173 -11.21 -11.28 4.95
N LEU A 174 -11.70 -10.77 3.82
CA LEU A 174 -13.11 -10.87 3.43
C LEU A 174 -13.39 -12.04 2.49
N GLU A 175 -12.43 -12.46 1.66
CA GLU A 175 -12.68 -13.36 0.53
C GLU A 175 -11.52 -14.35 0.32
N HIS A 176 -10.91 -14.89 1.39
CA HIS A 176 -9.76 -15.80 1.28
C HIS A 176 -10.10 -17.17 0.64
N ALA A 177 -11.31 -17.69 0.90
CA ALA A 177 -11.70 -19.05 0.49
C ALA A 177 -11.86 -19.21 -1.03
N GLY A 178 -12.17 -18.12 -1.73
CA GLY A 178 -12.34 -18.12 -3.18
C GLY A 178 -13.23 -16.99 -3.69
N PRO A 179 -13.31 -16.82 -5.02
CA PRO A 179 -14.12 -15.79 -5.64
C PRO A 179 -15.60 -15.95 -5.26
N GLY A 180 -16.18 -14.89 -4.69
CA GLY A 180 -17.57 -14.81 -4.22
C GLY A 180 -17.85 -15.50 -2.89
N ILE A 181 -16.83 -16.02 -2.20
CA ILE A 181 -17.00 -16.75 -0.93
C ILE A 181 -16.52 -15.85 0.20
N TYR A 182 -17.47 -15.19 0.87
CA TYR A 182 -17.17 -14.21 1.92
C TYR A 182 -17.02 -14.86 3.30
N ASP A 183 -16.06 -14.37 4.08
CA ASP A 183 -15.84 -14.76 5.48
C ASP A 183 -16.78 -13.99 6.42
N TYR A 184 -17.98 -14.53 6.62
CA TYR A 184 -18.97 -13.94 7.53
C TYR A 184 -18.59 -14.05 9.00
N GLU A 185 -17.71 -14.97 9.39
CA GLU A 185 -17.21 -15.04 10.77
C GLU A 185 -16.34 -13.82 11.08
N TYR A 186 -15.45 -13.45 10.16
CA TYR A 186 -14.66 -12.23 10.28
C TYR A 186 -15.52 -10.96 10.21
N ILE A 187 -16.52 -10.90 9.33
CA ILE A 187 -17.44 -9.76 9.24
C ILE A 187 -18.23 -9.59 10.55
N GLU A 188 -18.73 -10.68 11.14
CA GLU A 188 -19.42 -10.62 12.44
C GLU A 188 -18.49 -10.19 13.56
N TYR A 189 -17.24 -10.63 13.56
CA TYR A 189 -16.22 -10.13 14.47
C TYR A 189 -15.99 -8.60 14.30
N LEU A 190 -15.92 -8.10 13.06
CA LEU A 190 -15.78 -6.65 12.81
C LEU A 190 -16.96 -5.85 13.34
N LYS A 191 -18.20 -6.34 13.16
CA LYS A 191 -19.40 -5.68 13.70
C LYS A 191 -19.30 -5.50 15.21
N ARG A 192 -18.93 -6.55 15.95
CA ARG A 192 -18.73 -6.49 17.41
C ARG A 192 -17.58 -5.58 17.81
N LEU A 193 -16.48 -5.59 17.05
CA LEU A 193 -15.37 -4.67 17.28
C LEU A 193 -15.83 -3.20 17.14
N LEU A 194 -16.66 -2.91 16.14
CA LEU A 194 -17.21 -1.58 15.89
C LEU A 194 -18.22 -1.15 16.95
N GLU A 195 -19.00 -2.06 17.53
CA GLU A 195 -19.86 -1.77 18.68
C GLU A 195 -19.03 -1.31 19.89
N ILE A 196 -17.91 -1.99 20.18
CA ILE A 196 -16.99 -1.60 21.27
C ILE A 196 -16.31 -0.26 20.94
N MET A 197 -15.95 -0.03 19.68
CA MET A 197 -15.38 1.23 19.20
C MET A 197 -16.37 2.40 19.40
N GLU A 198 -17.64 2.20 19.03
CA GLU A 198 -18.72 3.16 19.20
C GLU A 198 -18.96 3.49 20.68
N ALA A 199 -19.01 2.47 21.55
CA ALA A 199 -19.16 2.66 23.00
C ALA A 199 -18.01 3.49 23.60
N ASN A 200 -16.83 3.47 22.97
CA ASN A 200 -15.70 4.31 23.33
C ASN A 200 -15.72 5.70 22.68
N GLY A 201 -16.73 6.05 21.89
CA GLY A 201 -16.85 7.36 21.23
C GLY A 201 -15.82 7.59 20.13
N LEU A 202 -15.27 6.50 19.59
CA LEU A 202 -14.37 6.51 18.44
C LEU A 202 -15.16 6.23 17.16
N LYS A 203 -14.63 6.72 16.03
CA LYS A 203 -15.13 6.37 14.70
C LYS A 203 -13.99 5.86 13.83
N CYS A 204 -14.32 5.20 12.73
CA CYS A 204 -13.35 4.76 11.75
C CYS A 204 -13.71 5.06 10.31
N MET A 205 -12.70 5.07 9.47
CA MET A 205 -12.84 4.68 8.07
C MET A 205 -12.39 3.23 7.89
N ILE A 206 -13.08 2.49 7.03
CA ILE A 206 -12.65 1.18 6.57
C ILE A 206 -11.61 1.38 5.48
N ASP A 207 -10.43 0.81 5.66
CA ASP A 207 -9.32 0.86 4.71
C ASP A 207 -9.14 -0.51 4.04
N PRO A 208 -9.52 -0.64 2.75
CA PRO A 208 -9.16 -1.77 1.87
C PRO A 208 -7.65 -1.94 1.68
N HIS A 209 -6.99 -2.42 2.73
CA HIS A 209 -5.54 -2.32 2.83
C HIS A 209 -4.81 -3.35 1.98
N GLN A 210 -3.71 -2.94 1.38
CA GLN A 210 -2.76 -3.81 0.70
C GLN A 210 -1.36 -3.22 0.75
N ASP A 211 -0.35 -4.09 0.77
CA ASP A 211 1.02 -3.74 0.42
C ASP A 211 1.48 -4.70 -0.67
N MET A 212 2.01 -4.18 -1.77
CA MET A 212 2.63 -5.00 -2.82
C MET A 212 1.71 -6.12 -3.34
N TRP A 213 0.39 -5.89 -3.38
CA TRP A 213 -0.69 -6.81 -3.79
C TRP A 213 -1.11 -7.89 -2.78
N SER A 214 -0.21 -8.75 -2.31
CA SER A 214 -0.57 -9.95 -1.53
C SER A 214 0.59 -10.40 -0.64
N ARG A 215 0.31 -11.18 0.40
CA ARG A 215 1.35 -11.85 1.20
C ARG A 215 2.26 -12.77 0.38
N PHE A 216 1.73 -13.34 -0.69
CA PHE A 216 2.50 -14.17 -1.62
C PHE A 216 3.41 -13.36 -2.54
N SER A 217 3.18 -12.06 -2.68
CA SER A 217 4.11 -11.13 -3.35
C SER A 217 4.99 -10.35 -2.37
N GLY A 218 5.01 -10.76 -1.08
CA GLY A 218 5.87 -10.18 -0.06
C GLY A 218 5.32 -8.95 0.65
N GLY A 219 4.01 -8.73 0.59
CA GLY A 219 3.30 -7.71 1.36
C GLY A 219 1.99 -8.24 1.96
N SER A 220 0.85 -7.62 1.65
CA SER A 220 -0.47 -7.98 2.19
C SER A 220 -1.59 -7.51 1.25
N GLY A 221 -2.84 -7.92 1.46
CA GLY A 221 -3.99 -7.39 0.73
C GLY A 221 -4.83 -8.45 0.05
N ALA A 222 -4.59 -8.68 -1.25
CA ALA A 222 -5.36 -9.57 -2.10
C ALA A 222 -5.16 -11.06 -1.74
N PRO A 223 -6.24 -11.87 -1.78
CA PRO A 223 -6.18 -13.29 -1.52
C PRO A 223 -5.40 -14.05 -2.60
N GLY A 224 -4.80 -15.18 -2.20
CA GLY A 224 -3.94 -15.98 -3.09
C GLY A 224 -4.63 -16.49 -4.35
N TRP A 225 -5.97 -16.68 -4.33
CA TRP A 225 -6.72 -17.12 -5.51
C TRP A 225 -6.66 -16.11 -6.65
N THR A 226 -6.42 -14.81 -6.38
CA THR A 226 -6.25 -13.79 -7.43
C THR A 226 -5.01 -14.06 -8.28
N LEU A 227 -3.96 -14.61 -7.66
CA LEU A 227 -2.72 -14.99 -8.33
C LEU A 227 -2.90 -16.30 -9.11
N GLU A 228 -3.63 -17.26 -8.53
CA GLU A 228 -3.98 -18.51 -9.22
C GLU A 228 -4.85 -18.26 -10.46
N ALA A 229 -5.80 -17.32 -10.36
CA ALA A 229 -6.71 -16.95 -11.46
C ALA A 229 -5.95 -16.46 -12.70
N VAL A 230 -4.79 -15.81 -12.51
CA VAL A 230 -3.94 -15.37 -13.63
C VAL A 230 -2.91 -16.43 -14.07
N GLY A 231 -2.96 -17.63 -13.49
CA GLY A 231 -2.11 -18.75 -13.86
C GLY A 231 -0.80 -18.89 -13.08
N PHE A 232 -0.61 -18.11 -12.00
CA PHE A 232 0.62 -18.21 -11.22
C PHE A 232 0.69 -19.49 -10.37
N ASP A 233 1.89 -20.05 -10.27
CA ASP A 233 2.33 -21.04 -9.29
C ASP A 233 3.10 -20.32 -8.18
N LEU A 234 2.40 -20.07 -7.08
CA LEU A 234 2.89 -19.25 -5.97
C LEU A 234 4.18 -19.83 -5.36
N ALA A 235 4.35 -21.15 -5.36
CA ALA A 235 5.50 -21.83 -4.77
C ALA A 235 6.82 -21.55 -5.51
N ASN A 236 6.76 -21.01 -6.74
CA ASN A 236 7.95 -20.73 -7.56
C ASN A 236 8.39 -19.26 -7.52
N PHE A 237 7.71 -18.36 -6.81
CA PHE A 237 8.02 -16.93 -6.83
C PHE A 237 9.42 -16.60 -6.31
N THR A 238 9.82 -17.25 -5.21
CA THR A 238 11.11 -17.05 -4.55
C THR A 238 12.29 -17.51 -5.42
N GLU A 239 12.19 -18.71 -6.02
CA GLU A 239 13.23 -19.28 -6.89
C GLU A 239 13.41 -18.45 -8.17
N THR A 240 12.30 -18.02 -8.78
CA THR A 240 12.31 -17.21 -10.01
C THR A 240 12.67 -15.75 -9.77
N GLY A 241 12.61 -15.28 -8.51
CA GLY A 241 12.78 -13.87 -8.16
C GLY A 241 11.60 -13.00 -8.58
N ALA A 242 10.44 -13.61 -8.81
CA ALA A 242 9.19 -12.95 -9.19
C ALA A 242 8.52 -12.21 -8.02
N ALA A 243 8.90 -12.56 -6.79
CA ALA A 243 8.64 -11.78 -5.58
C ALA A 243 9.81 -11.98 -4.58
N TYR A 244 9.94 -11.03 -3.66
CA TYR A 244 10.74 -11.15 -2.45
C TYR A 244 9.79 -11.40 -1.28
N ILE A 245 9.90 -12.58 -0.67
CA ILE A 245 9.08 -13.00 0.47
C ILE A 245 9.99 -13.02 1.70
N HIS A 246 9.56 -12.34 2.78
CA HIS A 246 10.42 -11.93 3.89
C HIS A 246 11.10 -13.07 4.66
N ASP A 247 10.55 -14.29 4.63
CA ASP A 247 11.08 -15.39 5.45
C ASP A 247 11.73 -16.53 4.66
N GLU A 248 11.24 -16.84 3.46
CA GLU A 248 11.68 -18.03 2.70
C GLU A 248 13.17 -18.07 2.32
N LYS A 249 13.88 -16.94 2.44
CA LYS A 249 15.30 -16.83 2.10
C LYS A 249 16.20 -16.58 3.31
N TYR A 250 15.66 -16.30 4.49
CA TYR A 250 16.47 -15.91 5.65
C TYR A 250 16.54 -17.06 6.63
N ALA A 251 17.75 -17.63 6.75
CA ALA A 251 18.07 -18.49 7.87
C ALA A 251 17.95 -17.67 9.17
N PRO A 252 17.71 -18.33 10.33
CA PRO A 252 17.53 -17.67 11.64
C PRO A 252 18.63 -16.64 12.02
N ASN A 253 19.79 -16.69 11.37
CA ASN A 253 20.98 -15.90 11.70
C ASN A 253 21.20 -14.69 10.78
N GLN A 254 20.33 -14.41 9.80
CA GLN A 254 20.47 -13.25 8.92
C GLN A 254 19.42 -12.18 9.23
N LYS A 255 19.86 -10.98 9.65
CA LYS A 255 18.97 -9.82 9.74
C LYS A 255 18.43 -9.50 8.35
N ALA A 256 17.12 -9.56 8.19
CA ALA A 256 16.47 -9.11 6.97
C ALA A 256 16.80 -7.62 6.75
N PRO A 257 17.21 -7.22 5.53
CA PRO A 257 17.46 -5.82 5.21
C PRO A 257 16.18 -5.00 5.37
N LYS A 258 16.31 -3.81 5.99
CA LYS A 258 15.18 -2.93 6.27
C LYS A 258 14.52 -2.51 4.96
N MET A 259 13.18 -2.41 4.96
CA MET A 259 12.37 -1.90 3.84
C MET A 259 12.52 -2.63 2.50
N ARG A 260 13.12 -3.84 2.48
CA ARG A 260 13.31 -4.59 1.23
C ARG A 260 12.00 -5.00 0.56
N TRP A 261 10.91 -5.17 1.30
CA TRP A 261 9.59 -5.49 0.73
C TRP A 261 9.13 -4.48 -0.32
N ILE A 262 9.46 -3.19 -0.19
CA ILE A 262 9.08 -2.15 -1.16
C ILE A 262 9.62 -2.45 -2.56
N THR A 263 10.72 -3.20 -2.65
CA THR A 263 11.28 -3.60 -3.95
C THR A 263 10.34 -4.51 -4.76
N ASN A 264 9.32 -5.10 -4.11
CA ASN A 264 8.28 -5.89 -4.76
C ASN A 264 7.46 -5.10 -5.78
N SER A 265 7.31 -3.78 -5.62
CA SER A 265 6.70 -2.88 -6.61
C SER A 265 7.23 -3.06 -8.04
N THR A 266 8.52 -3.44 -8.14
CA THR A 266 9.20 -3.66 -9.42
C THR A 266 9.26 -5.11 -9.86
N LYS A 267 8.69 -6.06 -9.11
CA LYS A 267 8.79 -7.50 -9.35
C LYS A 267 7.61 -8.01 -10.17
N LEU A 268 7.81 -9.18 -10.79
CA LEU A 268 6.90 -9.72 -11.79
C LEU A 268 5.46 -9.81 -11.28
N VAL A 269 5.27 -10.35 -10.07
CA VAL A 269 3.93 -10.62 -9.52
C VAL A 269 3.19 -9.30 -9.30
N THR A 270 3.71 -8.43 -8.44
CA THR A 270 3.09 -7.13 -8.11
C THR A 270 2.89 -6.27 -9.36
N SER A 271 3.92 -6.10 -10.20
CA SER A 271 3.79 -5.29 -11.40
C SER A 271 2.76 -5.87 -12.39
N THR A 272 2.67 -7.19 -12.52
CA THR A 272 1.67 -7.83 -13.39
C THR A 272 0.27 -7.65 -12.81
N MET A 273 0.04 -7.96 -11.55
CA MET A 273 -1.29 -7.90 -10.95
C MET A 273 -1.91 -6.51 -10.97
N PHE A 274 -1.14 -5.47 -10.61
CA PHE A 274 -1.64 -4.10 -10.72
C PHE A 274 -1.93 -3.68 -12.17
N THR A 275 -1.13 -4.15 -13.13
CA THR A 275 -1.40 -3.88 -14.55
C THR A 275 -2.70 -4.52 -15.01
N LEU A 276 -2.97 -5.77 -14.59
CA LEU A 276 -4.20 -6.49 -14.94
C LEU A 276 -5.42 -5.89 -14.24
N PHE A 277 -5.28 -5.53 -12.95
CA PHE A 277 -6.35 -4.93 -12.17
C PHE A 277 -6.82 -3.58 -12.72
N PHE A 278 -5.89 -2.70 -13.11
CA PHE A 278 -6.25 -1.36 -13.58
C PHE A 278 -6.40 -1.25 -15.10
N GLY A 279 -5.66 -2.05 -15.88
CA GLY A 279 -5.57 -1.91 -17.33
C GLY A 279 -5.65 -3.21 -18.12
N GLY A 280 -6.20 -4.28 -17.54
CA GLY A 280 -6.32 -5.59 -18.19
C GLY A 280 -7.08 -5.56 -19.52
N ARG A 281 -8.10 -4.71 -19.68
CA ARG A 281 -8.80 -4.56 -20.98
C ARG A 281 -7.90 -4.01 -22.09
N VAL A 282 -6.97 -3.12 -21.74
CA VAL A 282 -6.08 -2.45 -22.69
C VAL A 282 -4.84 -3.29 -22.97
N PHE A 283 -4.21 -3.82 -21.91
CA PHE A 283 -2.90 -4.46 -22.00
C PHE A 283 -2.96 -5.98 -22.05
N ALA A 284 -4.08 -6.60 -21.64
CA ALA A 284 -4.29 -8.03 -21.68
C ALA A 284 -5.72 -8.39 -22.19
N PRO A 285 -6.16 -7.88 -23.36
CA PRO A 285 -7.55 -8.02 -23.82
C PRO A 285 -8.00 -9.48 -23.97
N ASN A 286 -7.07 -10.39 -24.27
CA ASN A 286 -7.36 -11.81 -24.48
C ASN A 286 -7.34 -12.62 -23.17
N MET A 287 -6.91 -12.03 -22.05
CA MET A 287 -6.87 -12.68 -20.76
C MET A 287 -8.27 -12.71 -20.15
N LYS A 288 -8.84 -13.92 -20.05
CA LYS A 288 -10.16 -14.13 -19.46
C LYS A 288 -10.14 -15.15 -18.33
N VAL A 289 -10.95 -14.89 -17.31
CA VAL A 289 -11.29 -15.83 -16.23
C VAL A 289 -12.80 -15.84 -16.13
N ASP A 290 -13.42 -17.03 -16.10
CA ASP A 290 -14.87 -17.21 -16.11
C ASP A 290 -15.58 -16.39 -17.21
N ASN A 291 -15.01 -16.44 -18.42
CA ASN A 291 -15.46 -15.70 -19.61
C ASN A 291 -15.45 -14.17 -19.50
N LYS A 292 -14.99 -13.59 -18.40
CA LYS A 292 -14.81 -12.14 -18.21
C LYS A 292 -13.36 -11.73 -18.46
N ASN A 293 -13.13 -10.51 -18.95
CA ASN A 293 -11.77 -9.97 -18.99
C ASN A 293 -11.21 -9.91 -17.56
N ILE A 294 -9.92 -10.19 -17.40
CA ILE A 294 -9.26 -10.25 -16.09
C ILE A 294 -9.41 -8.96 -15.25
N GLN A 295 -9.44 -7.78 -15.88
CA GLN A 295 -9.68 -6.52 -15.18
C GLN A 295 -11.05 -6.52 -14.51
N ASP A 296 -12.08 -6.93 -15.25
CA ASP A 296 -13.45 -6.97 -14.76
C ASP A 296 -13.61 -8.04 -13.70
N TYR A 297 -13.04 -9.21 -13.91
CA TYR A 297 -13.03 -10.28 -12.92
C TYR A 297 -12.44 -9.80 -11.59
N LEU A 298 -11.22 -9.25 -11.59
CA LEU A 298 -10.57 -8.81 -10.35
C LEU A 298 -11.29 -7.60 -9.70
N GLN A 299 -11.69 -6.60 -10.49
CA GLN A 299 -12.38 -5.43 -9.95
C GLN A 299 -13.78 -5.75 -9.46
N ASP A 300 -14.54 -6.61 -10.15
CA ASP A 300 -15.87 -7.03 -9.71
C ASP A 300 -15.79 -7.71 -8.35
N HIS A 301 -14.88 -8.68 -8.17
CA HIS A 301 -14.73 -9.38 -6.89
C HIS A 301 -14.28 -8.44 -5.77
N TYR A 302 -13.25 -7.62 -6.02
CA TYR A 302 -12.79 -6.61 -5.06
C TYR A 302 -13.92 -5.65 -4.66
N ILE A 303 -14.63 -5.06 -5.63
CA ILE A 303 -15.69 -4.08 -5.33
C ILE A 303 -16.87 -4.76 -4.64
N ASN A 304 -17.24 -5.97 -5.04
CA ASN A 304 -18.36 -6.69 -4.44
C ASN A 304 -18.07 -7.15 -3.01
N CYS A 305 -16.85 -7.53 -2.67
CA CYS A 305 -16.52 -7.92 -1.29
C CYS A 305 -16.62 -6.72 -0.33
N TYR A 306 -16.13 -5.53 -0.72
CA TYR A 306 -16.30 -4.32 0.11
C TYR A 306 -17.72 -3.77 0.05
N LYS A 307 -18.45 -3.96 -1.05
CA LYS A 307 -19.91 -3.69 -1.09
C LYS A 307 -20.66 -4.58 -0.10
N ASN A 308 -20.31 -5.86 -0.03
CA ASN A 308 -20.90 -6.79 0.95
C ASN A 308 -20.59 -6.32 2.38
N LEU A 309 -19.34 -5.97 2.68
CA LEU A 309 -18.96 -5.39 3.96
C LEU A 309 -19.74 -4.11 4.27
N ALA A 310 -19.88 -3.22 3.29
CA ALA A 310 -20.70 -2.01 3.41
C ALA A 310 -22.16 -2.31 3.75
N ILE A 311 -22.78 -3.33 3.14
CA ILE A 311 -24.15 -3.74 3.47
C ILE A 311 -24.24 -4.19 4.94
N GLU A 312 -23.29 -4.99 5.40
CA GLU A 312 -23.24 -5.52 6.77
C GLU A 312 -22.93 -4.45 7.83
N LEU A 313 -22.25 -3.37 7.44
CA LEU A 313 -21.85 -2.28 8.33
C LEU A 313 -22.74 -1.03 8.24
N LYS A 314 -23.77 -1.02 7.39
CA LYS A 314 -24.57 0.18 7.08
C LYS A 314 -25.19 0.88 8.30
N ASP A 315 -25.52 0.09 9.33
CA ASP A 315 -26.17 0.57 10.56
C ASP A 315 -25.16 0.91 11.67
N SER A 316 -23.86 0.63 11.48
CA SER A 316 -22.82 0.95 12.44
C SER A 316 -22.57 2.46 12.46
N LYS A 317 -22.74 3.09 13.63
CA LYS A 317 -22.43 4.51 13.78
C LYS A 317 -20.94 4.75 13.86
N ALA A 318 -20.13 3.74 14.17
CA ALA A 318 -18.66 3.86 14.20
C ALA A 318 -18.09 4.14 12.79
N VAL A 319 -18.74 3.70 11.73
CA VAL A 319 -18.21 3.83 10.35
C VAL A 319 -18.57 5.18 9.74
N LEU A 320 -17.57 6.04 9.52
CA LEU A 320 -17.72 7.31 8.80
C LEU A 320 -17.63 7.15 7.28
N GLY A 321 -16.99 6.09 6.81
CA GLY A 321 -16.80 5.90 5.38
C GLY A 321 -15.79 4.82 5.01
N PHE A 322 -15.52 4.76 3.72
CA PHE A 322 -14.64 3.77 3.10
C PHE A 322 -13.55 4.48 2.31
N GLU A 323 -12.35 3.96 2.42
CA GLU A 323 -11.30 4.22 1.45
C GLU A 323 -11.47 3.30 0.23
N SER A 324 -10.87 3.68 -0.89
CA SER A 324 -10.98 2.93 -2.16
C SER A 324 -9.95 1.81 -2.31
N MET A 325 -8.69 2.08 -1.97
CA MET A 325 -7.56 1.15 -1.97
C MET A 325 -6.35 1.87 -1.38
N ASN A 326 -5.65 1.25 -0.42
CA ASN A 326 -4.38 1.77 0.08
C ASN A 326 -3.33 1.81 -1.04
N GLU A 327 -2.65 2.95 -1.22
CA GLU A 327 -1.50 3.16 -2.11
C GLU A 327 -1.54 2.41 -3.48
N PRO A 328 -2.51 2.72 -4.38
CA PRO A 328 -2.68 1.97 -5.61
C PRO A 328 -1.49 2.14 -6.58
N GLU A 329 -0.80 1.04 -6.88
CA GLU A 329 0.34 1.06 -7.79
C GLU A 329 -0.06 0.94 -9.26
N ALA A 330 0.73 1.56 -10.14
CA ALA A 330 0.50 1.52 -11.58
C ALA A 330 1.01 0.24 -12.28
N GLY A 331 1.69 -0.68 -11.57
CA GLY A 331 2.30 -1.87 -12.18
C GLY A 331 3.28 -1.52 -13.31
N TYR A 332 2.98 -1.93 -14.56
CA TYR A 332 3.72 -1.54 -15.76
C TYR A 332 3.08 -0.37 -16.53
N ILE A 333 1.86 0.06 -16.18
CA ILE A 333 1.11 1.10 -16.91
C ILE A 333 1.93 2.39 -16.99
N GLY A 334 2.04 2.96 -18.19
CA GLY A 334 2.83 4.16 -18.49
C GLY A 334 4.36 3.95 -18.51
N MET A 335 4.85 2.71 -18.49
CA MET A 335 6.28 2.41 -18.59
C MET A 335 6.76 2.42 -20.05
N SER A 336 7.52 3.45 -20.42
CA SER A 336 7.99 3.64 -21.81
C SER A 336 9.20 2.79 -22.23
N ASN A 337 9.82 2.06 -21.30
CA ASN A 337 10.99 1.23 -21.59
C ASN A 337 11.09 -0.01 -20.69
N LEU A 338 10.78 -1.17 -21.25
CA LEU A 338 10.83 -2.46 -20.53
C LEU A 338 12.23 -3.09 -20.39
N LYS A 339 13.29 -2.43 -20.88
CA LYS A 339 14.69 -2.88 -20.70
C LYS A 339 15.30 -2.41 -19.37
N LYS A 340 14.74 -1.37 -18.74
CA LYS A 340 15.25 -0.81 -17.47
C LYS A 340 14.16 -0.06 -16.72
N TYR A 341 14.19 -0.12 -15.39
CA TYR A 341 13.49 0.84 -14.55
C TYR A 341 14.30 2.15 -14.45
N LYS A 342 13.62 3.28 -14.24
CA LYS A 342 14.29 4.58 -14.02
C LYS A 342 14.70 4.69 -12.54
N GLY A 343 15.99 4.90 -12.29
CA GLY A 343 16.62 4.83 -10.97
C GLY A 343 16.17 5.83 -9.90
N LYS A 344 15.44 6.90 -10.27
CA LYS A 344 15.00 7.94 -9.32
C LYS A 344 13.61 7.69 -8.71
N HIS A 345 12.81 6.77 -9.26
CA HIS A 345 11.42 6.56 -8.86
C HIS A 345 11.16 5.18 -8.25
N HIS A 346 12.19 4.34 -8.14
CA HIS A 346 12.07 2.98 -7.64
C HIS A 346 13.22 2.67 -6.68
N MET A 347 12.89 2.06 -5.56
CA MET A 347 13.88 1.52 -4.63
C MET A 347 14.42 0.19 -5.16
N PHE A 348 15.75 0.04 -5.21
CA PHE A 348 16.39 -1.23 -5.56
C PHE A 348 17.20 -1.75 -4.39
N LEU A 349 16.89 -2.95 -3.92
CA LEU A 349 17.66 -3.63 -2.89
C LEU A 349 17.64 -5.14 -3.12
N GLY A 350 18.83 -5.74 -3.21
CA GLY A 350 19.02 -7.11 -3.70
C GLY A 350 18.85 -7.22 -5.21
N GLU A 351 18.30 -8.35 -5.68
CA GLU A 351 18.17 -8.64 -7.11
C GLU A 351 17.19 -7.70 -7.80
N ALA A 352 17.58 -7.02 -8.87
CA ALA A 352 16.77 -6.03 -9.58
C ALA A 352 16.74 -6.33 -11.10
N PRO A 353 15.96 -7.34 -11.54
CA PRO A 353 15.76 -7.63 -12.96
C PRO A 353 14.97 -6.51 -13.65
N SER A 354 15.28 -6.22 -14.91
CA SER A 354 14.38 -5.42 -15.75
C SER A 354 13.09 -6.18 -16.10
N PRO A 355 12.01 -5.51 -16.54
CA PRO A 355 10.75 -6.20 -16.88
C PRO A 355 10.94 -7.38 -17.85
N VAL A 356 11.69 -7.19 -18.94
CA VAL A 356 11.93 -8.29 -19.91
C VAL A 356 12.74 -9.44 -19.30
N GLN A 357 13.64 -9.16 -18.34
CA GLN A 357 14.34 -10.21 -17.60
C GLN A 357 13.40 -10.94 -16.65
N GLN A 358 12.46 -10.23 -16.01
CA GLN A 358 11.44 -10.83 -15.15
C GLN A 358 10.56 -11.80 -15.92
N TYR A 359 10.11 -11.43 -17.12
CA TYR A 359 9.28 -12.30 -17.95
C TYR A 359 10.00 -13.61 -18.29
N ALA A 360 11.27 -13.53 -18.66
CA ALA A 360 12.07 -14.71 -18.96
C ALA A 360 12.40 -15.54 -17.71
N LEU A 361 12.72 -14.89 -16.58
CA LEU A 361 12.89 -15.57 -15.29
C LEU A 361 11.63 -16.35 -14.90
N GLY A 362 10.46 -15.71 -14.98
CA GLY A 362 9.17 -16.34 -14.72
C GLY A 362 8.83 -17.47 -15.70
N SER A 363 9.37 -17.42 -16.92
CA SER A 363 9.20 -18.46 -17.95
C SER A 363 10.28 -19.54 -17.90
N GLY A 364 10.96 -19.74 -16.76
CA GLY A 364 11.92 -20.84 -16.59
C GLY A 364 13.36 -20.54 -16.96
N GLN A 365 13.70 -19.33 -17.39
CA GLN A 365 15.09 -18.99 -17.72
C GLN A 365 15.90 -18.67 -16.46
N LYS A 366 17.19 -19.02 -16.50
CA LYS A 366 18.17 -18.56 -15.51
C LYS A 366 18.90 -17.33 -16.03
N ILE A 367 18.88 -16.22 -15.30
CA ILE A 367 19.42 -14.93 -15.78
C ILE A 367 20.29 -14.28 -14.72
N LYS A 368 21.44 -13.70 -15.14
CA LYS A 368 22.25 -12.81 -14.30
C LYS A 368 21.62 -11.42 -14.29
N VAL A 369 21.12 -10.97 -13.15
CA VAL A 369 20.44 -9.67 -12.99
C VAL A 369 21.30 -8.72 -12.15
N SER A 370 21.06 -7.42 -12.24
CA SER A 370 21.73 -6.45 -11.36
C SER A 370 21.40 -6.76 -9.90
N ASN A 371 22.36 -6.56 -8.99
CA ASN A 371 22.16 -6.74 -7.56
C ASN A 371 22.59 -5.47 -6.81
N TYR A 372 21.77 -5.03 -5.87
CA TYR A 372 21.94 -3.79 -5.12
C TYR A 372 22.10 -4.08 -3.62
N LYS A 373 22.80 -3.20 -2.90
CA LYS A 373 22.94 -3.25 -1.44
C LYS A 373 22.82 -1.86 -0.83
N GLU A 374 22.49 -1.79 0.45
CA GLU A 374 22.55 -0.55 1.24
C GLU A 374 23.99 0.01 1.25
N PHE A 375 24.13 1.33 1.25
CA PHE A 375 25.44 1.98 1.29
C PHE A 375 25.39 3.31 2.05
N GLY A 376 25.36 3.20 3.39
CA GLY A 376 25.37 4.35 4.29
C GLY A 376 24.23 5.32 3.98
N ILE A 377 24.58 6.55 3.59
CA ILE A 377 23.62 7.64 3.29
C ILE A 377 22.93 7.43 1.93
N ILE A 378 23.54 6.67 1.00
CA ILE A 378 22.92 6.35 -0.29
C ILE A 378 21.96 5.17 -0.08
N PRO A 379 20.66 5.31 -0.43
CA PRO A 379 19.66 4.27 -0.16
C PRO A 379 20.06 2.91 -0.71
N SER A 380 20.67 2.88 -1.90
CA SER A 380 21.28 1.66 -2.45
C SER A 380 22.31 1.95 -3.54
N ILE A 381 23.29 1.06 -3.69
CA ILE A 381 24.23 1.05 -4.81
C ILE A 381 24.21 -0.29 -5.53
N LYS A 382 24.46 -0.27 -6.83
CA LYS A 382 24.66 -1.49 -7.61
C LYS A 382 25.99 -2.12 -7.21
N PHE A 383 25.94 -3.33 -6.65
CA PHE A 383 27.10 -4.07 -6.13
C PHE A 383 27.49 -5.27 -7.01
N GLY A 384 26.88 -5.40 -8.20
CA GLY A 384 27.27 -6.42 -9.18
C GLY A 384 26.08 -7.06 -9.85
N ARG A 385 26.23 -8.35 -10.20
CA ARG A 385 25.16 -9.16 -10.80
C ARG A 385 25.04 -10.51 -10.08
N LYS A 386 23.81 -10.99 -9.92
CA LYS A 386 23.50 -12.28 -9.29
C LYS A 386 22.71 -13.17 -10.24
N LEU A 387 23.03 -14.47 -10.27
CA LEU A 387 22.28 -15.45 -11.05
C LEU A 387 21.00 -15.84 -10.29
N VAL A 388 19.85 -15.69 -10.95
CA VAL A 388 18.51 -16.00 -10.43
C VAL A 388 17.89 -17.16 -11.21
N ASN A 389 16.98 -17.91 -10.57
CA ASN A 389 16.29 -19.09 -11.09
C ASN A 389 17.25 -20.24 -11.48
N LYS A 390 18.10 -20.65 -10.53
CA LYS A 390 19.09 -21.72 -10.76
C LYS A 390 18.42 -23.05 -11.09
N LYS A 391 17.25 -23.31 -10.49
CA LYS A 391 16.44 -24.52 -10.68
C LYS A 391 15.57 -24.47 -11.95
N LYS A 392 15.59 -23.36 -12.70
CA LYS A 392 14.80 -23.17 -13.94
C LYS A 392 13.30 -23.42 -13.75
N LYS A 393 12.76 -23.01 -12.60
CA LYS A 393 11.32 -23.09 -12.30
C LYS A 393 10.56 -22.04 -13.09
N SER A 394 9.31 -22.32 -13.40
CA SER A 394 8.40 -21.33 -13.99
C SER A 394 7.42 -20.84 -12.93
N VAL A 395 7.06 -19.56 -12.96
CA VAL A 395 5.94 -19.05 -12.16
C VAL A 395 4.59 -19.39 -12.74
N TRP A 396 4.53 -19.99 -13.93
CA TRP A 396 3.27 -20.32 -14.58
C TRP A 396 2.92 -21.78 -14.31
N ARG A 397 1.67 -22.03 -13.92
CA ARG A 397 1.15 -23.40 -13.75
C ARG A 397 1.12 -24.12 -15.09
N SER A 398 1.05 -25.45 -15.04
CA SER A 398 0.84 -26.26 -16.26
C SER A 398 -0.38 -25.77 -17.02
N GLY A 399 -0.26 -25.58 -18.34
CA GLY A 399 -1.30 -25.01 -19.20
C GLY A 399 -1.30 -23.47 -19.30
N TYR A 400 -0.49 -22.78 -18.50
CA TYR A 400 -0.34 -21.32 -18.56
C TYR A 400 1.03 -20.91 -19.12
N ASP A 401 1.09 -19.71 -19.70
CA ASP A 401 2.33 -19.08 -20.20
C ASP A 401 2.33 -17.61 -19.79
N CYS A 402 3.46 -16.94 -19.98
CA CYS A 402 3.61 -15.52 -19.69
C CYS A 402 2.58 -14.69 -20.47
N ILE A 403 1.71 -13.99 -19.74
CA ILE A 403 0.67 -13.11 -20.30
C ILE A 403 1.28 -12.10 -21.28
N TRP A 404 2.42 -11.52 -20.94
CA TRP A 404 3.11 -10.54 -21.80
C TRP A 404 3.76 -11.19 -23.03
N LYS A 405 4.07 -12.49 -23.00
CA LYS A 405 4.51 -13.24 -24.18
C LYS A 405 3.33 -13.49 -25.12
N GLN A 406 2.18 -13.88 -24.58
CA GLN A 406 0.94 -14.10 -25.34
C GLN A 406 0.48 -12.84 -26.10
N HIS A 407 0.74 -11.66 -25.53
CA HIS A 407 0.43 -10.37 -26.16
C HIS A 407 1.58 -9.80 -27.01
N GLY A 408 2.59 -10.62 -27.34
CA GLY A 408 3.66 -10.22 -28.25
C GLY A 408 4.58 -9.11 -27.73
N VAL A 409 4.66 -8.91 -26.41
CA VAL A 409 5.54 -7.89 -25.80
C VAL A 409 7.01 -8.32 -25.90
N TRP A 410 7.25 -9.63 -25.77
CA TRP A 410 8.59 -10.21 -25.79
C TRP A 410 8.56 -11.65 -26.31
N LYS A 411 9.73 -12.19 -26.65
CA LYS A 411 9.94 -13.61 -26.96
C LYS A 411 11.30 -14.09 -26.50
N LEU A 412 11.50 -15.40 -26.50
CA LEU A 412 12.84 -15.99 -26.40
C LEU A 412 13.47 -16.07 -27.80
N ASN A 413 14.74 -15.66 -27.89
CA ASN A 413 15.63 -15.97 -29.00
C ASN A 413 16.69 -16.94 -28.49
N GLY A 414 16.47 -18.25 -28.69
CA GLY A 414 17.19 -19.29 -27.97
C GLY A 414 16.95 -19.16 -26.46
N LYS A 415 18.02 -18.90 -25.69
CA LYS A 415 17.96 -18.67 -24.23
C LYS A 415 17.92 -17.19 -23.83
N THR A 416 17.92 -16.28 -24.80
CA THR A 416 18.02 -14.84 -24.55
C THR A 416 16.66 -14.17 -24.70
N PRO A 417 16.19 -13.40 -23.70
CA PRO A 417 14.98 -12.60 -23.87
C PRO A 417 15.16 -11.49 -24.92
N LYS A 418 14.25 -11.44 -25.89
CA LYS A 418 14.15 -10.35 -26.87
C LYS A 418 12.84 -9.59 -26.63
N LEU A 419 12.96 -8.29 -26.35
CA LEU A 419 11.83 -7.37 -26.30
C LEU A 419 11.35 -7.08 -27.72
N LEU A 420 10.04 -7.13 -27.94
CA LEU A 420 9.39 -6.87 -29.23
C LEU A 420 8.69 -5.51 -29.25
N GLN A 421 8.11 -5.09 -28.13
CA GLN A 421 7.42 -3.80 -27.96
C GLN A 421 7.93 -3.12 -26.69
N HIS A 422 8.62 -1.98 -26.81
CA HIS A 422 9.31 -1.37 -25.66
C HIS A 422 8.42 -0.48 -24.78
N ASP A 423 7.36 0.04 -25.36
CA ASP A 423 6.39 1.00 -24.83
C ASP A 423 4.97 0.41 -24.84
N TYR A 424 4.84 -0.92 -24.82
CA TYR A 424 3.55 -1.62 -24.87
C TYR A 424 2.52 -1.09 -23.84
N PHE A 425 3.00 -0.62 -22.69
CA PHE A 425 2.18 -0.11 -21.58
C PHE A 425 1.89 1.39 -21.66
N CYS A 426 2.21 2.05 -22.77
CA CYS A 426 2.01 3.46 -23.03
C CYS A 426 0.83 3.64 -24.01
N LYS A 427 -0.38 3.25 -23.58
CA LYS A 427 -1.64 3.38 -24.34
C LYS A 427 -2.79 3.88 -23.46
N ASN A 428 -3.59 4.82 -23.93
CA ASN A 428 -4.77 5.28 -23.18
C ASN A 428 -5.86 4.19 -23.11
N ILE A 429 -7.00 4.50 -22.47
CA ILE A 429 -8.08 3.50 -22.36
C ILE A 429 -8.66 3.07 -23.71
N ASP A 430 -8.64 3.94 -24.71
CA ASP A 430 -9.09 3.61 -26.07
C ASP A 430 -8.05 2.79 -26.85
N ASN A 431 -7.03 2.25 -26.17
CA ASN A 431 -5.91 1.50 -26.75
C ASN A 431 -5.11 2.32 -27.78
N LYS A 432 -5.15 3.65 -27.71
CA LYS A 432 -4.34 4.54 -28.56
C LYS A 432 -2.97 4.75 -27.93
N PRO A 433 -1.87 4.64 -28.71
CA PRO A 433 -0.53 4.95 -28.22
C PRO A 433 -0.45 6.36 -27.63
N THR A 434 0.21 6.49 -26.49
CA THR A 434 0.40 7.76 -25.78
C THR A 434 1.78 7.78 -25.16
N SER A 435 2.57 8.85 -25.33
CA SER A 435 3.85 8.98 -24.62
C SER A 435 3.65 9.82 -23.34
N PRO A 436 3.55 9.21 -22.15
CA PRO A 436 3.32 9.98 -20.94
C PRO A 436 4.60 10.74 -20.55
N HIS A 437 4.47 12.06 -20.42
CA HIS A 437 5.52 12.89 -19.82
C HIS A 437 5.71 12.54 -18.34
N ASN A 438 4.60 12.36 -17.62
CA ASN A 438 4.55 11.90 -16.24
C ASN A 438 3.74 10.60 -16.15
N ARG A 439 4.38 9.51 -15.73
CA ARG A 439 3.78 8.18 -15.61
C ARG A 439 2.65 8.13 -14.57
N VAL A 440 2.83 8.84 -13.46
CA VAL A 440 1.91 8.84 -12.32
C VAL A 440 0.63 9.57 -12.69
N THR A 441 0.74 10.81 -13.17
CA THR A 441 -0.43 11.58 -13.64
C THR A 441 -1.17 10.82 -14.75
N TYR A 442 -0.43 10.18 -15.64
CA TYR A 442 -1.00 9.35 -16.69
C TYR A 442 -1.82 8.17 -16.14
N PHE A 443 -1.26 7.38 -15.22
CA PHE A 443 -1.96 6.27 -14.57
C PHE A 443 -3.20 6.76 -13.81
N ASN A 444 -3.04 7.80 -12.99
CA ASN A 444 -4.11 8.33 -12.16
C ASN A 444 -5.28 8.81 -13.02
N GLN A 445 -5.00 9.56 -14.09
CA GLN A 445 -6.03 10.13 -14.94
C GLN A 445 -6.76 9.11 -15.82
N ASN A 446 -6.03 8.13 -16.38
CA ASN A 446 -6.59 7.21 -17.38
C ASN A 446 -7.16 5.92 -16.79
N PHE A 447 -6.62 5.44 -15.67
CA PHE A 447 -6.93 4.10 -15.15
C PHE A 447 -7.44 4.14 -13.72
N TYR A 448 -6.73 4.79 -12.79
CA TYR A 448 -7.17 4.83 -11.38
C TYR A 448 -8.52 5.55 -11.23
N LYS A 449 -8.72 6.68 -11.92
CA LYS A 449 -9.98 7.44 -11.88
C LYS A 449 -11.22 6.59 -12.21
N GLN A 450 -11.12 5.65 -13.14
CA GLN A 450 -12.25 4.81 -13.53
C GLN A 450 -12.58 3.75 -12.49
N PHE A 451 -11.53 3.16 -11.89
CA PHE A 451 -11.72 2.31 -10.73
C PHE A 451 -12.38 3.07 -9.58
N LEU A 452 -11.92 4.30 -9.30
CA LEU A 452 -12.54 5.16 -8.29
C LEU A 452 -14.03 5.39 -8.57
N GLN A 453 -14.40 5.72 -9.81
CA GLN A 453 -15.82 5.89 -10.18
C GLN A 453 -16.63 4.63 -9.85
N LYS A 454 -16.18 3.46 -10.33
CA LYS A 454 -16.88 2.19 -10.11
C LYS A 454 -16.99 1.80 -8.63
N TYR A 455 -15.90 1.97 -7.87
CA TYR A 455 -15.88 1.65 -6.43
C TYR A 455 -16.79 2.60 -5.64
N THR A 456 -16.66 3.91 -5.85
CA THR A 456 -17.42 4.91 -5.11
C THR A 456 -18.91 4.84 -5.42
N GLU A 457 -19.31 4.60 -6.67
CA GLU A 457 -20.70 4.35 -7.05
C GLU A 457 -21.27 3.13 -6.31
N SER A 458 -20.49 2.06 -6.18
CA SER A 458 -20.90 0.83 -5.48
C SER A 458 -21.17 1.06 -3.99
N ILE A 459 -20.29 1.79 -3.29
CA ILE A 459 -20.46 2.10 -1.87
C ILE A 459 -21.60 3.10 -1.64
N LYS A 460 -21.74 4.11 -2.51
CA LYS A 460 -22.82 5.12 -2.42
C LYS A 460 -24.22 4.54 -2.58
N GLN A 461 -24.36 3.43 -3.31
CA GLN A 461 -25.64 2.71 -3.40
C GLN A 461 -26.12 2.20 -2.03
N ILE A 462 -25.21 2.00 -1.07
CA ILE A 462 -25.54 1.52 0.27
C ILE A 462 -25.81 2.70 1.21
N ASN A 463 -24.92 3.68 1.25
CA ASN A 463 -25.07 4.85 2.09
C ASN A 463 -24.45 6.09 1.44
N THR A 464 -25.29 7.03 1.01
CA THR A 464 -24.87 8.27 0.35
C THR A 464 -24.22 9.27 1.30
N LYS A 465 -24.36 9.08 2.62
CA LYS A 465 -23.78 9.96 3.65
C LYS A 465 -22.34 9.60 3.99
N TRP A 466 -21.88 8.40 3.67
CA TRP A 466 -20.52 7.98 3.96
C TRP A 466 -19.49 8.81 3.18
N LEU A 467 -18.38 9.08 3.86
CA LEU A 467 -17.20 9.68 3.27
C LEU A 467 -16.48 8.65 2.39
N LEU A 468 -15.98 9.09 1.24
CA LEU A 468 -15.24 8.26 0.31
C LEU A 468 -13.81 8.76 0.23
N PHE A 469 -12.91 8.10 0.96
CA PHE A 469 -11.52 8.47 1.05
C PHE A 469 -10.75 7.98 -0.19
N ILE A 470 -9.96 8.85 -0.78
CA ILE A 470 -9.10 8.52 -1.92
C ILE A 470 -7.65 8.85 -1.62
N GLU A 471 -6.84 7.81 -1.76
CA GLU A 471 -5.40 7.87 -1.60
C GLU A 471 -4.74 7.57 -2.96
N PRO A 472 -3.89 8.46 -3.50
CA PRO A 472 -2.93 8.11 -4.54
C PRO A 472 -1.66 7.52 -3.89
N MET A 473 -0.70 7.02 -4.67
CA MET A 473 0.59 6.63 -4.10
C MET A 473 1.23 7.79 -3.30
N PRO A 474 2.03 7.50 -2.26
CA PRO A 474 2.65 8.53 -1.44
C PRO A 474 3.42 9.56 -2.28
N ASN A 475 3.27 10.84 -1.92
CA ASN A 475 3.89 11.97 -2.62
C ASN A 475 3.48 12.10 -4.10
N THR A 476 2.27 11.65 -4.46
CA THR A 476 1.72 11.82 -5.81
C THR A 476 0.40 12.55 -5.84
N GLU A 477 0.11 13.20 -6.96
CA GLU A 477 -1.16 13.93 -7.15
C GLU A 477 -2.31 12.96 -7.44
N PRO A 478 -3.52 13.19 -6.88
CA PRO A 478 -4.72 12.44 -7.23
C PRO A 478 -5.16 12.74 -8.69
N PRO A 479 -6.07 11.94 -9.27
CA PRO A 479 -6.65 12.28 -10.56
C PRO A 479 -7.35 13.64 -10.54
N LYS A 480 -7.28 14.37 -11.66
CA LYS A 480 -7.99 15.64 -11.82
C LYS A 480 -9.45 15.35 -12.18
N LEU A 481 -10.35 15.94 -11.40
CA LEU A 481 -11.79 15.83 -11.55
C LEU A 481 -12.39 17.13 -12.08
N SER A 482 -13.23 17.02 -13.10
CA SER A 482 -14.10 18.12 -13.55
C SER A 482 -15.14 18.47 -12.46
N PRO A 483 -15.80 19.64 -12.52
CA PRO A 483 -16.88 19.99 -11.59
C PRO A 483 -17.97 18.91 -11.54
N GLN A 484 -18.43 18.45 -12.71
CA GLN A 484 -19.42 17.38 -12.81
C GLN A 484 -18.94 16.06 -12.21
N GLU A 485 -17.66 15.70 -12.42
CA GLU A 485 -17.09 14.50 -11.80
C GLU A 485 -17.08 14.62 -10.27
N LYS A 486 -16.72 15.79 -9.71
CA LYS A 486 -16.75 16.02 -8.26
C LYS A 486 -18.16 15.86 -7.70
N ASP A 487 -19.16 16.40 -8.39
CA ASP A 487 -20.57 16.27 -7.99
C ASP A 487 -21.01 14.79 -8.01
N ASN A 488 -20.62 14.04 -9.05
CA ASN A 488 -20.90 12.61 -9.16
C ASN A 488 -20.24 11.79 -8.06
N PHE A 489 -19.01 12.12 -7.65
CA PHE A 489 -18.33 11.48 -6.53
C PHE A 489 -19.00 11.83 -5.19
N GLY A 490 -19.48 13.06 -4.99
CA GLY A 490 -20.18 13.48 -3.77
C GLY A 490 -19.22 13.70 -2.60
N ASN A 491 -19.37 12.94 -1.51
CA ASN A 491 -18.59 13.06 -0.26
C ASN A 491 -17.14 12.55 -0.38
N LEU A 492 -16.45 12.92 -1.45
CA LEU A 492 -15.07 12.54 -1.71
C LEU A 492 -14.12 13.29 -0.78
N VAL A 493 -13.20 12.56 -0.17
CA VAL A 493 -12.18 13.10 0.73
C VAL A 493 -10.82 12.72 0.18
N TYR A 494 -10.00 13.72 -0.10
CA TYR A 494 -8.59 13.48 -0.44
C TYR A 494 -7.82 13.16 0.84
N SER A 495 -7.22 11.97 0.90
CA SER A 495 -6.50 11.45 2.06
C SER A 495 -5.11 10.96 1.65
N PRO A 496 -4.17 11.88 1.36
CA PRO A 496 -2.80 11.49 1.04
C PRO A 496 -2.05 10.98 2.28
N HIS A 497 -1.06 10.13 2.01
CA HIS A 497 -0.20 9.49 2.99
C HIS A 497 0.74 10.44 3.75
#